data_AF-T0M7P7-F1
#
_entry.id   AF-T0M7P7-F1
#
_cell.length_a   1.000
_cell.length_b   1.000
_cell.length_c   1.000
_cell.angle_alpha   90.00
_cell.angle_beta   90.00
_cell.angle_gamma   90.00
#
_symmetry.space_group_name_H-M   'P 1'
#
loop_
_entity.id
_entity.type
_entity.pdbx_description
1 polymer ?
#
loop_
_entity_poly.entity_id
_entity_poly.type
_entity_poly.pdbx_seq_one_letter_code
_entity_poly.pdbx_strand_id
1 'polypeptide(L)'
;MRPIVYEIRRTLTSKFVIIMIIAIVGLSSLLAYEAGSTYSPSPVSSVPQLSTGFYMGGSNITVVAYAHDAYGNPVSGIKVSYDYNGYCI
;
A
#
# COMPACT_ATOMS: atom_id res chain seq x y z
N MET A 1 -23.35 -10.92 49.29
CA MET A 1 -22.52 -10.14 48.35
C MET A 1 -23.29 -9.99 47.05
N ARG A 2 -23.59 -8.77 46.58
CA ARG A 2 -24.20 -8.60 45.26
C ARG A 2 -23.10 -8.85 44.21
N PRO A 3 -23.29 -9.79 43.29
CA PRO A 3 -22.24 -10.20 42.37
C PRO A 3 -21.91 -9.05 41.42
N ILE A 4 -20.63 -8.81 41.19
CA ILE A 4 -20.08 -7.73 40.34
C ILE A 4 -20.79 -7.63 38.97
N VAL A 5 -21.22 -8.76 38.42
CA VAL A 5 -21.97 -8.87 37.15
C VAL A 5 -23.28 -8.06 37.15
N TYR A 6 -23.96 -7.96 38.30
CA TYR A 6 -25.20 -7.21 38.43
C TYR A 6 -24.96 -5.70 38.26
N GLU A 7 -23.92 -5.16 38.90
CA GLU A 7 -23.57 -3.75 38.82
C GLU A 7 -23.09 -3.35 37.41
N ILE A 8 -22.35 -4.25 36.74
CA ILE A 8 -21.95 -4.06 35.34
C ILE A 8 -23.19 -3.97 34.44
N ARG A 9 -24.12 -4.92 34.55
CA ARG A 9 -25.35 -4.91 33.75
C ARG A 9 -26.18 -3.66 34.01
N ARG A 10 -26.36 -3.28 35.29
CA ARG A 10 -27.09 -2.07 35.68
C ARG A 10 -26.50 -0.83 35.02
N THR A 11 -25.17 -0.72 35.04
CA THR A 11 -24.44 0.40 34.41
C THR A 11 -24.62 0.40 32.89
N LEU A 12 -24.43 -0.74 32.21
CA LEU A 12 -24.57 -0.84 30.75
C LEU A 12 -26.00 -0.60 30.24
N THR A 13 -27.02 -0.89 31.05
CA THR A 13 -28.43 -0.60 30.71
C THR A 13 -28.87 0.84 31.00
N SER A 14 -28.00 1.66 31.61
CA SER A 14 -28.33 3.06 31.92
C SER A 14 -28.44 3.90 30.65
N LYS A 15 -29.48 4.74 30.57
CA LYS A 15 -29.70 5.64 29.42
C LYS A 15 -28.48 6.50 29.09
N PHE A 16 -27.82 7.01 30.12
CA PHE A 16 -26.60 7.82 29.95
C PHE A 16 -25.47 7.03 29.26
N VAL A 17 -25.25 5.79 29.69
CA VAL A 17 -24.20 4.92 29.14
C VAL A 17 -24.54 4.52 27.70
N ILE A 18 -25.80 4.21 27.42
CA ILE A 18 -26.25 3.90 26.05
C ILE A 18 -26.03 5.09 25.11
N ILE A 19 -26.42 6.30 25.52
CA ILE A 19 -26.20 7.52 24.72
C ILE A 19 -24.71 7.76 24.51
N MET A 20 -23.88 7.55 25.53
CA MET A 20 -22.42 7.68 25.43
C MET A 20 -21.83 6.68 24.43
N ILE A 21 -22.25 5.41 24.47
CA ILE A 21 -21.80 4.40 23.51
C ILE A 21 -22.17 4.80 22.09
N ILE A 22 -23.40 5.25 21.85
CA ILE A 22 -23.86 5.70 20.53
C ILE A 22 -23.03 6.90 20.06
N ALA A 23 -22.76 7.87 20.94
CA ALA A 23 -21.94 9.04 20.61
C ALA A 23 -20.50 8.67 20.23
N ILE A 24 -19.87 7.75 20.97
CA ILE A 24 -18.51 7.27 20.68
C ILE A 24 -18.49 6.54 19.33
N VAL A 25 -19.43 5.64 19.08
CA VAL A 25 -19.51 4.90 17.81
C VAL A 25 -19.77 5.86 16.64
N GLY A 26 -20.71 6.80 16.81
CA GLY A 26 -21.04 7.82 15.81
C GLY A 26 -19.83 8.69 15.46
N LEU A 27 -19.18 9.27 16.47
CA LEU A 27 -18.00 10.12 16.27
C LEU A 27 -16.83 9.33 15.64
N SER A 28 -16.57 8.10 16.10
CA SER A 28 -15.50 7.25 15.55
C SER A 28 -15.75 6.94 14.07
N SER A 29 -17.01 6.66 13.71
CA SER A 29 -17.38 6.39 12.32
C SER A 29 -17.22 7.62 11.42
N LEU A 30 -17.57 8.81 11.93
CA LEU A 30 -17.39 10.08 11.23
C LEU A 30 -15.91 10.38 10.99
N LEU A 31 -15.07 10.21 12.02
CA LEU A 31 -13.63 10.41 11.91
C LEU A 31 -12.98 9.44 10.93
N ALA A 32 -13.43 8.18 10.91
CA ALA A 32 -12.97 7.17 9.96
C ALA A 32 -13.35 7.54 8.51
N TYR A 33 -14.54 8.12 8.31
CA TYR A 33 -14.98 8.60 7.00
C TYR A 33 -14.11 9.75 6.49
N GLU A 34 -13.82 10.75 7.32
CA GLU A 34 -12.93 11.88 6.97
C GLU A 34 -11.51 11.42 6.64
N ALA A 35 -10.97 10.46 7.41
CA ALA A 35 -9.65 9.89 7.15
C ALA A 35 -9.59 9.10 5.83
N GLY A 36 -10.68 8.45 5.45
CA GLY A 36 -10.78 7.75 4.17
C GLY A 36 -11.03 8.67 2.98
N SER A 37 -11.83 9.74 3.16
CA SER A 37 -12.22 10.66 2.08
C SER A 37 -11.11 11.63 1.68
N THR A 38 -10.22 11.95 2.62
CA THR A 38 -9.03 12.78 2.36
C THR A 38 -7.81 11.97 1.89
N TYR A 39 -7.99 10.66 1.65
CA TYR A 39 -6.94 9.84 1.08
C TYR A 39 -6.62 10.29 -0.35
N SER A 40 -5.51 11.01 -0.50
CA SER A 40 -4.91 11.32 -1.77
C SER A 40 -3.76 10.35 -2.01
N PRO A 41 -3.83 9.44 -3.01
CA PRO A 41 -2.71 8.59 -3.31
C PRO A 41 -1.51 9.45 -3.72
N SER A 42 -0.32 9.10 -3.22
CA SER A 42 0.91 9.73 -3.70
C SER A 42 1.01 9.54 -5.21
N PRO A 43 1.38 10.57 -5.99
CA PRO A 43 1.48 10.44 -7.43
C PRO A 43 2.51 9.37 -7.77
N VAL A 44 2.05 8.28 -8.38
CA VAL A 44 2.95 7.26 -8.92
C VAL A 44 3.61 7.78 -10.19
N SER A 45 4.89 7.46 -10.37
CA SER A 45 5.62 7.82 -11.59
C SER A 45 4.98 7.16 -12.80
N SER A 46 4.65 7.96 -13.83
CA SER A 46 4.20 7.47 -15.14
C SER A 46 5.36 7.12 -16.07
N VAL A 47 6.59 7.36 -15.64
CA VAL A 47 7.80 7.01 -16.41
C VAL A 47 8.10 5.52 -16.21
N PRO A 48 8.18 4.72 -17.29
CA PRO A 48 8.55 3.32 -17.19
C PRO A 48 9.94 3.15 -16.57
N GLN A 49 10.06 2.19 -15.66
CA GLN A 49 11.34 1.80 -15.07
C GLN A 49 11.91 0.59 -15.80
N LEU A 50 13.23 0.47 -15.80
CA LEU A 50 13.95 -0.62 -16.45
C LEU A 50 14.72 -1.42 -15.39
N SER A 51 14.45 -2.71 -15.33
CA SER A 51 15.27 -3.67 -14.58
C SER A 51 16.14 -4.44 -15.57
N THR A 52 17.45 -4.45 -15.34
CA THR A 52 18.41 -5.11 -16.24
C THR A 52 19.16 -6.23 -15.53
N GLY A 53 19.47 -7.26 -16.29
CA GLY A 53 20.33 -8.36 -15.87
C GLY A 53 21.17 -8.80 -17.06
N PHE A 54 22.26 -9.51 -16.78
CA PHE A 54 23.08 -10.11 -17.82
C PHE A 54 23.52 -11.50 -17.40
N TYR A 55 23.71 -12.35 -18.40
CA TYR A 55 24.26 -13.68 -18.24
C TYR A 55 25.40 -13.85 -19.24
N MET A 56 26.53 -14.37 -18.77
CA MET A 56 27.69 -14.68 -19.60
C MET A 56 27.81 -16.19 -19.75
N GLY A 57 27.77 -16.67 -20.99
CA GLY A 57 27.91 -18.08 -21.34
C GLY A 57 28.99 -18.27 -22.39
N GLY A 58 30.16 -18.76 -21.99
CA GLY A 58 31.33 -18.87 -22.86
C GLY A 58 31.75 -17.49 -23.38
N SER A 59 31.74 -17.32 -24.71
CA SER A 59 32.06 -16.03 -25.37
C SER A 59 30.84 -15.14 -25.66
N ASN A 60 29.64 -15.54 -25.22
CA ASN A 60 28.42 -14.78 -25.47
C ASN A 60 27.94 -14.07 -24.18
N ILE A 61 27.51 -12.81 -24.34
CA ILE A 61 26.84 -12.04 -23.29
C ILE A 61 25.37 -11.87 -23.70
N THR A 62 24.45 -12.37 -22.88
CA THR A 62 23.02 -12.15 -23.03
C THR A 62 22.57 -11.09 -22.04
N VAL A 63 22.06 -9.97 -22.53
CA VAL A 63 21.50 -8.89 -21.71
C VAL A 63 19.98 -8.99 -21.75
N VAL A 64 19.36 -8.97 -20.58
CA VAL A 64 17.91 -9.03 -20.42
C VAL A 64 17.45 -7.74 -19.76
N ALA A 65 16.47 -7.07 -20.35
CA ALA A 65 15.87 -5.86 -19.82
C ALA A 65 14.35 -6.05 -19.71
N TYR A 66 13.81 -5.76 -18.53
CA TYR A 66 12.38 -5.77 -18.25
C TYR A 66 11.92 -4.34 -17.98
N ALA A 67 10.97 -3.88 -18.76
CA ALA A 67 10.32 -2.60 -18.50
C ALA A 67 9.01 -2.81 -17.76
N HIS A 68 8.84 -2.04 -16.70
CA HIS A 68 7.64 -2.11 -15.87
C HIS A 68 7.20 -0.71 -15.42
N ASP A 69 5.93 -0.58 -15.08
CA ASP A 69 5.40 0.62 -14.44
C ASP A 69 5.75 0.64 -12.94
N ALA A 70 5.29 1.68 -12.24
CA ALA A 70 5.45 1.82 -10.80
C ALA A 70 4.68 0.76 -9.98
N TYR A 71 3.79 -0.01 -10.60
CA TYR A 71 3.02 -1.09 -9.99
C TYR A 71 3.58 -2.49 -10.32
N GLY A 72 4.66 -2.56 -11.11
CA GLY A 72 5.29 -3.81 -11.53
C GLY A 72 4.63 -4.46 -12.76
N ASN A 73 3.70 -3.79 -13.43
CA ASN A 73 3.11 -4.30 -14.66
C ASN A 73 4.08 -4.14 -15.83
N PRO A 74 4.22 -5.15 -16.71
CA PRO A 74 5.10 -5.05 -17.87
C PRO A 74 4.61 -3.99 -18.85
N VAL A 75 5.54 -3.18 -19.36
CA VAL A 75 5.25 -2.12 -20.33
C VAL A 75 5.80 -2.52 -21.70
N SER A 76 4.93 -2.52 -22.72
CA SER A 76 5.27 -2.85 -24.10
C SER A 76 5.44 -1.60 -24.98
N GLY A 77 6.12 -1.73 -26.12
CA GLY A 77 6.22 -0.66 -27.13
C GLY A 77 7.23 0.45 -26.81
N ILE A 78 8.06 0.25 -25.80
CA ILE A 78 9.12 1.18 -25.44
C ILE A 78 10.41 0.92 -26.24
N LYS A 79 11.14 1.98 -26.55
CA LYS A 79 12.47 1.88 -27.17
C LYS A 79 13.54 1.90 -26.07
N VAL A 80 14.28 0.79 -25.94
CA VAL A 80 15.41 0.68 -25.02
C VAL A 80 16.70 0.88 -25.81
N SER A 81 17.58 1.75 -25.32
CA SER A 81 18.94 1.90 -25.85
C SER A 81 19.90 1.14 -24.94
N TYR A 82 20.78 0.35 -25.54
CA TYR A 82 21.84 -0.36 -24.84
C TYR A 82 23.18 0.24 -25.27
N ASP A 83 24.02 0.57 -24.29
CA ASP A 83 25.39 1.02 -24.49
C ASP A 83 26.33 0.05 -23.77
N TYR A 84 27.31 -0.46 -24.49
CA TYR A 84 28.33 -1.35 -23.94
C TYR A 84 29.69 -0.69 -24.04
N ASN A 85 30.17 -0.18 -22.91
CA ASN A 85 31.50 0.41 -22.80
C ASN A 85 32.49 -0.68 -22.37
N GLY A 86 32.87 -1.52 -23.32
CA GLY A 86 33.83 -2.59 -23.09
C GLY A 86 35.24 -2.03 -22.90
N TYR A 87 35.80 -2.15 -21.69
CA TYR A 87 37.24 -2.05 -21.51
C TYR A 87 37.89 -3.31 -22.08
N CYS A 88 38.59 -3.18 -23.21
CA CYS A 88 39.60 -4.16 -23.62
C CYS A 88 40.78 -4.04 -22.64
N ILE A 89 40.97 -5.07 -21.81
CA ILE A 89 42.24 -5.34 -21.10
C ILE A 89 43.07 -6.34 -21.89
#